data_AF-A0A1J3JRB1-F1
#
_entry.id   AF-A0A1J3JRB1-F1
#
_cell.length_a   1.000
_cell.length_b   1.000
_cell.length_c   1.000
_cell.angle_alpha   90.00
_cell.angle_beta   90.00
_cell.angle_gamma   90.00
#
_symmetry.space_group_name_H-M   'P 1'
#
loop_
_entity.id
_entity.type
_entity.pdbx_description
1 polymer ?
#
loop_
_entity_poly.entity_id
_entity_poly.type
_entity_poly.pdbx_seq_one_letter_code
_entity_poly.pdbx_strand_id
1 'polypeptide(L)'
;ELGPSQFFLRLGGLWLVTFTVLGLPIAAASFNPSREPLRFVLAAGTGTLFLVSLIVLRIYLGWSYVGDRLLSAVVPYEESGWYDGQMWVKPPEVLARDRLLGSYKVKPVIKMLKQTLVGTGALLVSAFVLFVFATPVEDFFKTTLRSKDYQPEVSISRSNNSKLNMRKEQLLRLPVDVVTDDDLA
;
A
#
# COMPACT_ATOMS: atom_id res chain seq x y z
N GLU A 1 -14.74 -11.20 28.51
CA GLU A 1 -14.84 -9.77 28.14
C GLU A 1 -13.83 -9.51 27.04
N LEU A 2 -14.19 -8.82 25.94
CA LEU A 2 -13.20 -8.49 24.91
C LEU A 2 -12.25 -7.43 25.48
N GLY A 3 -11.11 -7.87 25.99
CA GLY A 3 -10.03 -6.96 26.35
C GLY A 3 -9.57 -6.18 25.11
N PRO A 4 -9.09 -4.94 25.27
CA PRO A 4 -8.61 -4.13 24.15
C PRO A 4 -7.52 -4.84 23.33
N SER A 5 -6.64 -5.58 23.99
CA SER A 5 -5.60 -6.38 23.34
C SER A 5 -6.16 -7.47 22.41
N GLN A 6 -7.20 -8.18 22.83
CA GLN A 6 -7.81 -9.24 22.03
C GLN A 6 -8.51 -8.69 20.79
N PHE A 7 -9.10 -7.49 20.89
CA PHE A 7 -9.68 -6.81 19.74
C PHE A 7 -8.60 -6.48 18.68
N PHE A 8 -7.49 -5.85 19.10
CA PHE A 8 -6.40 -5.54 18.18
C PHE A 8 -5.75 -6.78 17.57
N LEU A 9 -5.62 -7.87 18.34
CA LEU A 9 -5.11 -9.15 17.82
C LEU A 9 -6.03 -9.74 16.74
N ARG A 10 -7.35 -9.73 16.97
CA ARG A 10 -8.32 -10.21 15.98
C ARG A 10 -8.32 -9.32 14.73
N LEU A 11 -8.22 -8.01 14.91
CA LEU A 11 -8.14 -7.06 13.80
C LEU A 11 -6.84 -7.24 12.99
N GLY A 12 -5.71 -7.43 13.67
CA GLY A 12 -4.42 -7.73 13.03
C GLY A 12 -4.45 -9.06 12.29
N GLY A 13 -5.06 -10.11 12.87
CA GLY A 13 -5.28 -11.38 12.21
C GLY A 13 -6.15 -11.26 10.96
N LEU A 14 -7.25 -10.51 11.04
CA LEU A 14 -8.11 -10.21 9.88
C LEU A 14 -7.34 -9.47 8.79
N TRP A 15 -6.51 -8.49 9.15
CA TRP A 15 -5.67 -7.78 8.20
C TRP A 15 -4.65 -8.71 7.53
N LEU A 16 -3.97 -9.58 8.29
CA LEU A 16 -3.00 -10.53 7.72
C LEU A 16 -3.66 -11.52 6.76
N VAL A 17 -4.83 -12.07 7.12
CA VAL A 17 -5.55 -13.01 6.25
C VAL A 17 -6.03 -12.33 4.97
N THR A 18 -6.59 -11.13 5.07
CA THR A 18 -7.03 -10.37 3.88
C THR A 18 -5.83 -9.92 3.02
N PHE A 19 -4.70 -9.60 3.64
CA PHE A 19 -3.46 -9.28 2.96
C PHE A 19 -2.90 -10.44 2.16
N THR A 20 -2.88 -11.65 2.73
CA THR A 20 -2.33 -12.81 2.03
C THR A 20 -3.26 -13.33 0.94
N VAL A 21 -4.57 -13.38 1.21
CA VAL A 21 -5.56 -13.98 0.30
C VAL A 21 -5.93 -13.04 -0.85
N LEU A 22 -6.06 -11.73 -0.59
CA LEU A 22 -6.50 -10.75 -1.59
C LEU A 22 -5.38 -9.78 -1.98
N GLY A 23 -4.66 -9.25 -1.00
CA GLY A 23 -3.62 -8.22 -1.24
C GLY A 23 -2.49 -8.70 -2.15
N LEU A 24 -1.88 -9.84 -1.84
CA LEU A 24 -0.77 -10.42 -2.61
C LEU A 24 -1.12 -10.73 -4.08
N PRO A 25 -2.20 -11.47 -4.41
CA PRO A 25 -2.50 -11.78 -5.81
C PRO A 25 -2.91 -10.55 -6.62
N ILE A 26 -3.64 -9.60 -6.02
CA ILE A 26 -4.03 -8.35 -6.70
C ILE A 26 -2.80 -7.48 -6.98
N ALA A 27 -1.88 -7.36 -6.01
CA ALA A 27 -0.66 -6.61 -6.20
C ALA A 27 0.31 -7.31 -7.18
N ALA A 28 0.33 -8.64 -7.21
CA ALA A 28 1.21 -9.40 -8.11
C ALA A 28 0.78 -9.26 -9.57
N ALA A 29 -0.52 -9.10 -9.81
CA ALA A 29 -1.05 -8.79 -11.14
C ALA A 29 -0.70 -7.36 -11.59
N SER A 30 -0.60 -6.42 -10.65
CA SER A 30 -0.35 -5.00 -10.96
C SER A 30 1.14 -4.64 -11.03
N PHE A 31 1.97 -5.22 -10.17
CA PHE A 31 3.39 -4.90 -10.03
C PHE A 31 4.24 -6.17 -10.03
N ASN A 32 5.31 -6.17 -10.83
CA ASN A 32 6.27 -7.28 -10.84
C ASN A 32 7.10 -7.28 -9.55
N PRO A 33 7.02 -8.32 -8.70
CA PRO A 33 7.67 -8.34 -7.39
C PRO A 33 9.20 -8.25 -7.48
N SER A 34 9.80 -8.67 -8.60
CA SER A 34 11.26 -8.66 -8.79
C SER A 34 11.84 -7.30 -9.22
N ARG A 35 11.01 -6.38 -9.74
CA ARG A 35 11.50 -5.07 -10.22
C ARG A 35 11.26 -3.95 -9.21
N GLU A 36 10.13 -3.99 -8.50
CA GLU A 36 9.68 -2.91 -7.61
C GLU A 36 9.01 -3.51 -6.34
N PRO A 37 9.79 -4.13 -5.43
CA PRO A 37 9.24 -4.83 -4.27
C PRO A 37 8.57 -3.89 -3.27
N LEU A 38 9.05 -2.64 -3.14
CA LEU A 38 8.46 -1.66 -2.21
C LEU A 38 7.08 -1.23 -2.69
N ARG A 39 6.92 -0.92 -3.99
CA ARG A 39 5.61 -0.59 -4.58
C ARG A 39 4.62 -1.75 -4.47
N PHE A 40 5.09 -2.99 -4.68
CA PHE A 40 4.26 -4.18 -4.52
C PHE A 40 3.69 -4.29 -3.09
N VAL A 41 4.52 -4.16 -2.06
CA VAL A 41 4.08 -4.24 -0.66
C VAL A 41 3.21 -3.04 -0.27
N LEU A 42 3.54 -1.84 -0.73
CA LEU A 42 2.75 -0.64 -0.45
C LEU A 42 1.38 -0.69 -1.14
N ALA A 43 1.29 -1.17 -2.38
CA ALA A 43 0.03 -1.34 -3.09
C ALA A 43 -0.85 -2.43 -2.44
N ALA A 44 -0.26 -3.59 -2.11
CA ALA A 44 -0.96 -4.64 -1.37
C ALA A 44 -1.44 -4.13 0.02
N GLY A 45 -0.57 -3.40 0.72
CA GLY A 45 -0.83 -2.84 2.04
C GLY A 45 -1.94 -1.82 2.03
N THR A 46 -1.90 -0.84 1.12
CA THR A 46 -2.93 0.19 0.99
C THR A 46 -4.29 -0.40 0.61
N GLY A 47 -4.35 -1.31 -0.36
CA GLY A 47 -5.61 -1.93 -0.77
C GLY A 47 -6.27 -2.77 0.33
N THR A 48 -5.48 -3.53 1.08
CA THR A 48 -6.00 -4.38 2.18
C THR A 48 -6.42 -3.55 3.38
N LEU A 49 -5.66 -2.50 3.71
CA LEU A 49 -5.98 -1.60 4.81
C LEU A 49 -7.25 -0.77 4.50
N PHE A 50 -7.51 -0.49 3.22
CA PHE A 50 -8.75 0.16 2.78
C PHE A 50 -9.97 -0.74 3.03
N LEU A 51 -9.88 -2.02 2.66
CA LEU A 51 -10.93 -3.00 2.89
C LEU A 51 -11.19 -3.18 4.40
N VAL A 52 -10.14 -3.33 5.21
CA VAL A 52 -10.27 -3.42 6.68
C VAL A 52 -10.92 -2.16 7.26
N SER A 53 -10.56 -0.97 6.76
CA SER A 53 -11.20 0.28 7.19
C SER A 53 -12.70 0.30 6.91
N LEU A 54 -13.16 -0.21 5.77
CA LEU A 54 -14.59 -0.32 5.46
C LEU A 54 -15.34 -1.28 6.40
N ILE A 55 -14.71 -2.41 6.76
CA ILE A 55 -15.29 -3.35 7.73
C ILE A 55 -15.43 -2.68 9.10
N VAL A 56 -14.39 -2.00 9.57
CA VAL A 56 -14.42 -1.28 10.86
C VAL A 56 -15.49 -0.18 10.84
N LEU A 57 -15.62 0.56 9.73
CA LEU A 57 -16.66 1.55 9.53
C LEU A 57 -18.06 0.92 9.63
N ARG A 58 -18.31 -0.20 8.95
CA ARG A 58 -19.60 -0.91 9.02
C ARG A 58 -19.96 -1.32 10.45
N ILE A 59 -18.99 -1.84 11.21
CA ILE A 59 -19.20 -2.23 12.60
C ILE A 59 -19.47 -0.99 13.46
N TYR A 60 -18.76 0.12 13.24
CA TYR A 60 -19.00 1.39 13.93
C TYR A 60 -20.41 1.91 13.70
N LEU A 61 -20.91 1.94 12.45
CA LEU A 61 -22.28 2.36 12.15
C LEU A 61 -23.31 1.47 12.85
N GLY A 62 -23.10 0.16 12.86
CA GLY A 62 -24.00 -0.79 13.52
C GLY A 62 -24.10 -0.53 15.04
N TRP A 63 -22.96 -0.37 15.71
CA TRP A 63 -22.95 -0.07 17.14
C TRP A 63 -23.45 1.34 17.48
N SER A 64 -23.19 2.33 16.62
CA SER A 64 -23.75 3.67 16.78
C SER A 64 -25.28 3.62 16.73
N TYR A 65 -25.85 2.95 15.73
CA TYR A 65 -27.29 2.79 15.59
C TYR A 65 -27.92 2.09 16.80
N VAL A 66 -27.30 1.00 17.28
CA VAL A 66 -27.77 0.30 18.48
C VAL A 66 -27.69 1.20 19.72
N GLY A 67 -26.61 1.97 19.86
CA GLY A 67 -26.44 2.95 20.93
C GLY A 67 -27.51 4.04 20.92
N ASP A 68 -27.82 4.57 19.73
CA ASP A 68 -28.85 5.60 19.56
C ASP A 68 -30.25 5.04 19.88
N ARG A 69 -30.56 3.80 19.50
CA ARG A 69 -31.84 3.14 19.80
C ARG A 69 -32.00 2.81 21.29
N LEU A 70 -30.90 2.48 21.98
CA LEU A 70 -30.88 2.30 23.44
C LEU A 70 -31.16 3.60 24.18
N LEU A 71 -30.53 4.70 23.77
CA LEU A 71 -30.66 5.99 24.46
C LEU A 71 -31.94 6.76 24.10
N SER A 72 -32.56 6.43 22.96
CA SER A 72 -33.84 7.00 22.53
C SER A 72 -34.96 6.60 23.50
N ALA A 73 -35.70 7.60 23.98
CA ALA A 73 -36.87 7.40 24.85
C ALA A 73 -38.09 6.86 24.09
N VAL A 74 -38.11 7.07 22.77
CA VAL A 74 -39.18 6.69 21.88
C VAL A 74 -38.59 5.86 20.75
N VAL A 75 -39.18 4.71 20.48
CA VAL A 75 -38.77 3.83 19.38
C VAL A 75 -39.96 3.62 18.46
N PRO A 76 -39.84 3.93 17.17
CA PRO A 76 -40.89 3.58 16.21
C PRO A 76 -41.00 2.06 16.13
N TYR A 77 -42.23 1.55 16.12
CA TYR A 77 -42.45 0.17 15.72
C TYR A 77 -42.01 0.00 14.26
N GLU A 78 -41.40 -1.15 13.96
CA GLU A 78 -41.04 -1.46 12.58
C GLU A 78 -42.34 -1.73 11.80
N GLU A 79 -42.44 -1.16 10.59
CA GLU A 79 -43.65 -1.08 9.73
C GLU A 79 -44.17 -2.44 9.21
N SER A 80 -43.82 -3.55 9.86
CA SER A 80 -44.16 -4.92 9.48
C SER A 80 -45.07 -5.64 10.49
N GLY A 81 -45.74 -4.90 11.38
CA GLY A 81 -46.59 -5.46 12.44
C GLY A 81 -47.96 -4.78 12.61
N TRP A 82 -48.74 -5.30 13.57
CA TRP A 82 -50.06 -4.78 13.98
C TRP A 82 -50.07 -3.36 14.58
N TYR A 83 -48.89 -2.77 14.79
CA TYR A 83 -48.68 -1.47 15.43
C TYR A 83 -47.91 -0.52 14.50
N ASP A 84 -48.24 -0.55 13.21
CA ASP A 84 -47.64 0.29 12.19
C ASP A 84 -47.77 1.79 12.54
N GLY A 85 -46.68 2.54 12.35
CA GLY A 85 -46.59 3.97 12.63
C GLY A 85 -46.71 4.41 14.10
N GLN A 86 -46.95 3.48 15.05
CA GLN A 86 -47.04 3.84 16.46
C GLN A 86 -45.65 4.03 17.08
N MET A 87 -45.56 4.99 18.00
CA MET A 87 -44.34 5.32 18.72
C MET A 87 -44.41 4.69 20.11
N TRP A 88 -43.55 3.72 20.38
CA TRP A 88 -43.48 3.13 21.72
C TRP A 88 -42.61 4.02 22.63
N VAL A 89 -43.24 4.56 23.67
CA VAL A 89 -42.55 5.32 24.72
C VAL A 89 -42.07 4.34 25.79
N LYS A 90 -40.75 4.30 26.02
CA LYS A 90 -40.17 3.44 27.05
C LYS A 90 -40.64 3.87 28.45
N PRO A 91 -41.11 2.94 29.29
CA PRO A 91 -41.31 3.19 30.72
C PRO A 91 -40.00 3.69 31.36
N PRO A 92 -40.08 4.57 32.36
CA PRO A 92 -38.90 5.21 32.95
C PRO A 92 -37.91 4.20 33.57
N GLU A 93 -38.38 3.06 34.06
CA GLU A 93 -37.55 1.98 34.61
C GLU A 93 -36.69 1.31 33.53
N VAL A 94 -37.29 1.05 32.36
CA VAL A 94 -36.60 0.46 31.20
C VAL A 94 -35.59 1.44 30.63
N LEU A 95 -35.97 2.71 30.54
CA LEU A 95 -35.08 3.77 30.05
C LEU A 95 -33.87 3.97 30.97
N ALA A 96 -34.07 3.93 32.29
CA ALA A 96 -32.97 4.02 33.25
C ALA A 96 -31.98 2.85 33.09
N ARG A 97 -32.49 1.62 32.95
CA ARG A 97 -31.69 0.43 32.69
C ARG A 97 -30.92 0.53 31.37
N ASP A 98 -31.58 0.92 30.29
CA ASP A 98 -30.97 1.07 28.97
C ASP A 98 -29.87 2.13 28.97
N ARG A 99 -30.04 3.24 29.71
CA ARG A 99 -29.02 4.29 29.85
C ARG A 99 -27.80 3.83 30.64
N LEU A 100 -28.00 3.01 31.67
CA LEU A 100 -26.92 2.38 32.42
C LEU A 100 -26.14 1.42 31.51
N LEU A 101 -26.84 0.50 30.82
CA LEU A 101 -26.21 -0.44 29.88
C LEU A 101 -25.50 0.28 28.74
N GLY A 102 -26.14 1.31 28.17
CA GLY A 102 -25.57 2.15 27.12
C GLY A 102 -24.29 2.84 27.58
N SER A 103 -24.28 3.39 28.79
CA SER A 103 -23.11 4.11 29.31
C SER A 103 -21.96 3.20 29.75
N TYR A 104 -22.26 2.07 30.39
CA TYR A 104 -21.23 1.16 30.93
C TYR A 104 -20.70 0.13 29.92
N LYS A 105 -21.50 -0.27 28.93
CA LYS A 105 -21.12 -1.32 27.96
C LYS A 105 -20.98 -0.79 26.53
N VAL A 106 -21.90 0.05 26.06
CA VAL A 106 -21.93 0.46 24.63
C VAL A 106 -21.00 1.63 24.32
N LYS A 107 -21.03 2.70 25.13
CA LYS A 107 -20.13 3.86 24.98
C LYS A 107 -18.64 3.49 24.91
N PRO A 108 -18.08 2.64 25.78
CA PRO A 108 -16.66 2.29 25.68
C PRO A 108 -16.35 1.55 24.38
N VAL A 109 -17.24 0.68 23.91
CA VAL A 109 -17.09 -0.03 22.62
C VAL A 109 -17.10 0.96 21.46
N ILE A 110 -18.07 1.87 21.38
CA ILE A 110 -18.14 2.89 20.33
C ILE A 110 -16.90 3.78 20.35
N LYS A 111 -16.41 4.19 21.54
CA LYS A 111 -15.20 4.99 21.68
C LYS A 111 -13.97 4.26 21.13
N MET A 112 -13.83 2.97 21.44
CA MET A 112 -12.74 2.14 20.92
C MET A 112 -12.82 2.00 19.40
N LEU A 113 -14.01 1.73 18.85
CA LEU A 113 -14.21 1.66 17.40
C LEU A 113 -13.91 2.98 16.69
N LYS A 114 -14.30 4.11 17.29
CA LYS A 114 -13.96 5.44 16.77
C LYS A 114 -12.45 5.66 16.75
N GLN A 115 -11.75 5.30 17.83
CA GLN A 115 -10.29 5.41 17.89
C GLN A 115 -9.61 4.51 16.86
N THR A 116 -10.11 3.28 16.66
CA THR A 116 -9.55 2.38 15.65
C THR A 116 -9.82 2.89 14.24
N LEU A 117 -10.99 3.48 13.97
CA LEU A 117 -11.33 4.07 12.68
C LEU A 117 -10.44 5.28 12.35
N VAL A 118 -10.21 6.17 13.34
CA VAL A 118 -9.27 7.29 13.19
C VAL A 118 -7.85 6.79 12.98
N GLY A 119 -7.43 5.77 13.74
CA GLY A 119 -6.11 5.14 13.61
C GLY A 119 -5.89 4.51 12.23
N THR A 120 -6.84 3.70 11.74
CA THR A 120 -6.75 3.09 10.41
C THR A 120 -6.84 4.14 9.31
N GLY A 121 -7.64 5.19 9.48
CA GLY A 121 -7.71 6.31 8.54
C GLY A 121 -6.39 7.07 8.44
N ALA A 122 -5.77 7.41 9.57
CA ALA A 122 -4.45 8.06 9.59
C ALA A 122 -3.37 7.18 8.95
N LEU A 123 -3.40 5.87 9.21
CA LEU A 123 -2.48 4.91 8.62
C LEU A 123 -2.70 4.82 7.10
N LEU A 124 -3.95 4.82 6.62
CA LEU A 124 -4.25 4.86 5.18
C LEU A 124 -3.68 6.10 4.49
N VAL A 125 -3.90 7.28 5.07
CA VAL A 125 -3.36 8.52 4.52
C VAL A 125 -1.83 8.47 4.49
N SER A 126 -1.21 8.02 5.58
CA SER A 126 0.25 7.83 5.63
C SER A 126 0.74 6.84 4.56
N ALA A 127 0.05 5.72 4.37
CA ALA A 127 0.43 4.70 3.40
C ALA A 127 0.26 5.20 1.95
N PHE A 128 -0.80 5.97 1.68
CA PHE A 128 -1.02 6.60 0.38
C PHE A 128 0.07 7.65 0.07
N VAL A 129 0.41 8.49 1.06
CA VAL A 129 1.49 9.45 0.94
C VAL A 129 2.83 8.74 0.66
N LEU A 130 3.14 7.69 1.41
CA LEU A 130 4.34 6.87 1.18
C LEU A 130 4.34 6.24 -0.21
N PHE A 131 3.20 5.79 -0.71
CA PHE A 131 3.09 5.25 -2.07
C PHE A 131 3.42 6.30 -3.14
N VAL A 132 2.96 7.53 -2.98
CA VAL A 132 3.29 8.64 -3.89
C VAL A 132 4.79 8.97 -3.84
N PHE A 133 5.39 8.99 -2.65
CA PHE A 133 6.82 9.26 -2.48
C PHE A 133 7.73 8.05 -2.77
N ALA A 134 7.19 6.85 -2.91
CA ALA A 134 7.99 5.66 -3.22
C ALA A 134 8.64 5.77 -4.62
N THR A 135 8.02 6.48 -5.56
CA THR A 135 8.57 6.66 -6.91
C THR A 135 9.91 7.43 -6.91
N PRO A 136 10.02 8.66 -6.35
CA PRO A 136 11.31 9.36 -6.30
C PRO A 136 12.34 8.66 -5.39
N VAL A 137 11.89 7.98 -4.34
CA VAL A 137 12.78 7.29 -3.40
C VAL A 137 13.45 6.08 -4.04
N GLU A 138 12.71 5.22 -4.75
CA GLU A 138 13.30 4.09 -5.46
C GLU A 138 14.29 4.53 -6.53
N ASP A 139 13.97 5.59 -7.26
CA ASP A 139 14.86 6.14 -8.29
C ASP A 139 16.13 6.76 -7.66
N PHE A 140 16.00 7.41 -6.51
CA PHE A 140 17.14 7.89 -5.72
C PHE A 140 18.03 6.75 -5.21
N PHE A 141 17.44 5.66 -4.71
CA PHE A 141 18.22 4.50 -4.26
C PHE A 141 18.91 3.79 -5.43
N LYS A 142 18.23 3.61 -6.57
CA LYS A 142 18.83 3.02 -7.77
C LYS A 142 19.99 3.85 -8.29
N THR A 143 19.85 5.18 -8.33
CA THR A 143 20.92 6.09 -8.77
C THR A 143 22.08 6.16 -7.77
N THR A 144 21.81 6.17 -6.47
CA THR A 144 22.84 6.20 -5.41
C THR A 144 23.60 4.87 -5.31
N LEU A 145 22.91 3.73 -5.37
CA LEU A 145 23.56 2.41 -5.42
C LEU A 145 24.35 2.24 -6.71
N ARG A 146 23.79 2.64 -7.86
CA ARG A 146 24.52 2.56 -9.12
C ARG A 146 25.72 3.50 -9.17
N SER A 147 25.63 4.66 -8.51
CA SER A 147 26.75 5.58 -8.32
C SER A 147 27.82 5.00 -7.41
N LYS A 148 27.47 4.14 -6.44
CA LYS A 148 28.44 3.45 -5.58
C LYS A 148 29.15 2.29 -6.27
N ASP A 149 28.50 1.66 -7.24
CA ASP A 149 29.11 0.69 -8.17
C ASP A 149 29.87 1.34 -9.35
N TYR A 150 29.90 2.68 -9.43
CA TYR A 150 30.77 3.43 -10.35
C TYR A 150 31.94 4.02 -9.55
N GLN A 151 32.89 3.15 -9.18
CA GLN A 151 34.27 3.60 -9.09
C GLN A 151 34.71 3.94 -10.53
N PRO A 152 35.21 5.16 -10.82
CA PRO A 152 35.97 5.37 -12.02
C PRO A 152 37.33 4.69 -11.80
N GLU A 153 37.39 3.37 -11.99
CA GLU A 153 38.68 2.76 -12.29
C GLU A 153 39.14 3.36 -13.62
N VAL A 154 40.12 4.25 -13.52
CA VAL A 154 41.10 4.44 -14.57
C VAL A 154 41.83 3.10 -14.72
N SER A 155 41.19 2.14 -15.40
CA SER A 155 41.82 0.93 -15.88
C SER A 155 41.81 0.98 -17.40
N ILE A 156 43.01 1.31 -17.88
CA ILE A 156 43.47 1.33 -19.27
C ILE A 156 42.70 0.31 -20.12
N SER A 157 42.06 0.82 -21.16
CA SER A 157 41.44 0.08 -22.24
C SER A 157 42.33 -1.08 -22.72
N ARG A 158 42.04 -2.30 -22.26
CA ARG A 158 42.49 -3.52 -22.92
C ARG A 158 41.36 -4.07 -23.77
N SER A 159 41.11 -3.40 -24.90
CA SER A 159 40.36 -4.00 -26.00
C SER A 159 40.84 -3.39 -27.32
N ASN A 160 41.34 -4.26 -28.19
CA ASN A 160 41.61 -4.07 -29.62
C ASN A 160 42.92 -3.36 -30.05
N ASN A 161 44.07 -3.91 -29.67
CA ASN A 161 45.35 -3.56 -30.31
C ASN A 161 45.58 -4.28 -31.68
N SER A 162 44.88 -5.38 -31.97
CA SER A 162 45.08 -6.12 -33.24
C SER A 162 44.48 -5.41 -34.46
N LYS A 163 43.33 -4.76 -34.31
CA LYS A 163 42.64 -4.09 -35.43
C LYS A 163 43.29 -2.76 -35.82
N LEU A 164 43.95 -2.10 -34.88
CA LEU A 164 44.62 -0.81 -35.09
C LEU A 164 46.02 -0.99 -35.68
N ASN A 165 46.74 -2.07 -35.32
CA ASN A 165 48.01 -2.43 -35.96
C ASN A 165 47.84 -2.81 -37.44
N MET A 166 46.80 -3.56 -37.81
CA MET A 166 46.55 -3.89 -39.23
C MET A 166 46.32 -2.65 -40.10
N ARG A 167 45.62 -1.62 -39.58
CA ARG A 167 45.42 -0.37 -40.33
C ARG A 167 46.71 0.45 -40.48
N LYS A 168 47.62 0.40 -39.51
CA LYS A 168 48.90 1.12 -39.59
C LYS A 168 49.86 0.48 -40.60
N GLU A 169 49.92 -0.85 -40.65
CA GLU A 169 50.68 -1.61 -41.66
C GLU A 169 50.16 -1.34 -43.09
N GLN A 170 48.85 -1.18 -43.26
CA GLN A 170 48.24 -0.83 -44.55
C GLN A 170 48.47 0.63 -44.98
N LEU A 171 48.57 1.57 -44.03
CA LEU A 171 48.82 2.98 -44.31
C LEU A 171 50.31 3.31 -44.54
N LEU A 172 51.22 2.45 -44.09
CA LEU A 172 52.67 2.58 -44.31
C LEU A 172 53.13 1.93 -45.63
N ARG A 173 52.26 1.25 -46.37
CA ARG A 173 52.55 0.86 -47.75
C ARG A 173 52.42 2.09 -48.64
N LEU A 174 53.58 2.63 -49.03
CA LEU A 174 53.69 3.57 -50.15
C LEU A 174 52.99 2.96 -51.38
N PRO A 175 52.20 3.73 -52.14
CA PRO A 175 51.65 3.28 -53.40
C PRO A 175 52.82 3.04 -54.37
N VAL A 176 53.20 1.78 -54.54
CA VAL A 176 53.92 1.33 -55.72
C VAL A 176 52.86 1.26 -56.80
N ASP A 177 52.68 2.35 -57.51
CA ASP A 177 52.57 2.33 -58.96
C ASP A 177 52.52 3.77 -59.49
N VAL A 178 53.17 3.92 -60.65
CA VAL A 178 53.26 5.08 -61.53
C VAL A 178 54.51 5.94 -61.32
N VAL A 179 55.21 6.15 -62.45
CA VAL A 179 56.48 6.84 -62.71
C VAL A 179 57.63 5.81 -62.75
N THR A 180 58.03 5.23 -63.88
CA THR A 180 58.08 5.73 -65.29
C THR A 180 58.10 4.56 -66.28
N ASP A 181 57.30 4.65 -67.35
CA ASP A 181 57.70 4.16 -68.67
C ASP A 181 58.99 4.90 -69.06
N ASP A 182 60.05 4.18 -69.44
CA ASP A 182 61.07 4.65 -70.39
C ASP A 182 62.04 3.49 -70.74
N ASP A 183 61.92 3.08 -72.01
CA ASP A 183 62.99 2.81 -72.97
C ASP A 183 64.01 1.65 -72.84
N LEU A 184 64.03 0.90 -73.96
CA LEU A 184 65.18 0.31 -74.68
C LEU A 184 66.10 -0.69 -73.96
N ALA A 185 66.05 -1.95 -74.40
CA ALA A 185 67.08 -2.60 -75.23
C ALA A 185 66.80 -4.10 -75.41
#